data_AF-A0A431K439-F1
#
_entry.id   AF-A0A431K439-F1
#
_cell.length_a   1.000
_cell.length_b   1.000
_cell.length_c   1.000
_cell.angle_alpha   90.00
_cell.angle_beta   90.00
_cell.angle_gamma   90.00
#
_symmetry.space_group_name_H-M   'P 1'
#
loop_
_entity.id
_entity.type
_entity.pdbx_description
1 polymer ?
#
loop_
_entity_poly.entity_id
_entity_poly.type
_entity_poly.pdbx_seq_one_letter_code
_entity_poly.pdbx_strand_id
1 'polypeptide(L)'
;MKIHWFSPLPPARTDIANYTARLAPHLAAHAEVVFCHDQAETPEDFPYPVRAIRDLSPTELNQADLNIYHIGNNADFHGAIWSTAQRHPGLVVLHDFAVHEFVCGMLNVSGNRDTPQQGQHYIRLMTALYGDAGYQAALAVNAGRLSPAVAAEQFPLCEAVADGALAILTHNPRLESDLRQRLPLLPVHSLPLPYPAPATPAPAERAAGTSLRLISFGFTGPNRRLLEFIDAWAASPVRAKIQLDICGELWDPALVRQKLAEHGLTGQANLHGFVSAHTLDSLLDQAHLALNLRYPSMGEASGSQLRIWSRALASVVTDTGWYAGLPDECVFKIRPDHEREDLDHLLQRLVALPEQVQHVGAAGARQLAIHAPEHYANSLIGLCTAERQEWHLRWLAGQMARRAGALMADFISGQALVPRAVGDLFTS
;
A
#
# COMPACT_ATOMS: atom_id res chain seq x y z
N MET A 1 -19.35 -11.55 -16.74
CA MET A 1 -19.37 -10.27 -16.01
C MET A 1 -18.41 -9.34 -16.72
N LYS A 2 -18.82 -8.09 -16.96
CA LYS A 2 -18.00 -7.05 -17.56
C LYS A 2 -17.50 -6.10 -16.46
N ILE A 3 -16.19 -5.97 -16.32
CA ILE A 3 -15.54 -5.16 -15.31
C ILE A 3 -14.70 -4.07 -15.97
N HIS A 4 -14.76 -2.87 -15.41
CA HIS A 4 -13.70 -1.88 -15.60
C HIS A 4 -12.75 -1.90 -14.41
N TRP A 5 -11.47 -2.13 -14.68
CA TRP A 5 -10.41 -2.24 -13.69
C TRP A 5 -9.55 -0.98 -13.71
N PHE A 6 -9.80 -0.06 -12.80
CA PHE A 6 -9.07 1.21 -12.72
C PHE A 6 -7.83 1.03 -11.85
N SER A 7 -6.67 1.09 -12.49
CA SER A 7 -5.37 0.89 -11.86
C SER A 7 -4.28 1.59 -12.67
N PRO A 8 -3.18 2.02 -12.02
CA PRO A 8 -1.92 2.20 -12.73
C PRO A 8 -1.55 0.90 -13.45
N LEU A 9 -0.93 1.00 -14.63
CA LEU A 9 -0.41 -0.15 -15.38
C LEU A 9 1.10 0.00 -15.61
N PRO A 10 1.85 -1.09 -15.85
CA PRO A 10 3.23 -0.97 -16.30
C PRO A 10 3.31 -0.05 -17.53
N PRO A 11 4.36 0.78 -17.69
CA PRO A 11 5.59 0.84 -16.90
C PRO A 11 5.53 1.79 -15.67
N ALA A 12 4.34 2.18 -15.19
CA ALA A 12 4.23 3.00 -13.98
C ALA A 12 4.99 2.37 -12.80
N ARG A 13 5.81 3.16 -12.12
CA ARG A 13 6.73 2.70 -11.07
C ARG A 13 6.03 2.53 -9.71
N THR A 14 5.00 1.69 -9.67
CA THR A 14 4.26 1.33 -8.46
C THR A 14 4.02 -0.17 -8.42
N ASP A 15 4.08 -0.78 -7.23
CA ASP A 15 3.79 -2.21 -7.12
C ASP A 15 2.31 -2.53 -7.41
N ILE A 16 1.41 -1.55 -7.36
CA ILE A 16 0.00 -1.71 -7.78
C ILE A 16 -0.10 -1.96 -9.30
N ALA A 17 0.79 -1.35 -10.10
CA ALA A 17 0.88 -1.64 -11.54
C ALA A 17 1.35 -3.08 -11.78
N ASN A 18 2.36 -3.53 -11.04
CA ASN A 18 2.84 -4.91 -11.12
C ASN A 18 1.79 -5.92 -10.60
N TYR A 19 1.07 -5.58 -9.53
CA TYR A 19 -0.07 -6.33 -9.01
C TYR A 19 -1.13 -6.53 -10.09
N THR A 20 -1.50 -5.46 -10.81
CA THR A 20 -2.47 -5.55 -11.90
C THR A 20 -1.97 -6.43 -13.04
N ALA A 21 -0.71 -6.30 -13.44
CA ALA A 21 -0.11 -7.15 -14.47
C ALA A 21 -0.08 -8.64 -14.08
N ARG A 22 0.25 -8.96 -12.81
CA ARG A 22 0.24 -10.33 -12.28
C ARG A 22 -1.15 -10.96 -12.28
N LEU A 23 -2.20 -10.14 -12.09
CA LEU A 23 -3.58 -10.60 -12.03
C LEU A 23 -4.29 -10.67 -13.38
N ALA A 24 -3.93 -9.80 -14.31
CA ALA A 24 -4.61 -9.64 -15.59
C ALA A 24 -4.92 -10.96 -16.34
N PRO A 25 -3.98 -11.93 -16.49
CA PRO A 25 -4.29 -13.22 -17.12
C PRO A 25 -5.38 -14.01 -16.42
N HIS A 26 -5.38 -13.98 -15.08
CA HIS A 26 -6.37 -14.71 -14.29
C HIS A 26 -7.72 -14.01 -14.34
N LEU A 27 -7.77 -12.68 -14.25
CA LEU A 27 -9.02 -11.93 -14.36
C LEU A 27 -9.67 -12.11 -15.74
N ALA A 28 -8.89 -12.03 -16.82
CA ALA A 28 -9.37 -12.20 -18.19
C ALA A 28 -9.88 -13.62 -18.49
N ALA A 29 -9.43 -14.62 -17.73
CA ALA A 29 -9.94 -15.98 -17.83
C ALA A 29 -11.35 -16.16 -17.21
N HIS A 30 -11.76 -15.25 -16.32
CA HIS A 30 -13.02 -15.35 -15.57
C HIS A 30 -14.04 -14.25 -15.90
N ALA A 31 -13.62 -13.15 -16.53
CA ALA A 31 -14.47 -12.00 -16.83
C ALA A 31 -14.03 -11.25 -18.10
N GLU A 32 -14.94 -10.46 -18.68
CA GLU A 32 -14.60 -9.46 -19.69
C GLU A 32 -14.06 -8.24 -18.94
N VAL A 33 -12.76 -7.96 -19.06
CA VAL A 33 -12.08 -6.89 -18.29
C VAL A 33 -11.50 -5.86 -19.24
N VAL A 34 -11.80 -4.59 -18.97
CA VAL A 34 -11.11 -3.45 -19.57
C VAL A 34 -10.30 -2.75 -18.49
N PHE A 35 -8.99 -2.61 -18.74
CA PHE A 35 -8.07 -1.98 -17.80
C PHE A 35 -8.00 -0.47 -18.07
N CYS A 36 -8.36 0.32 -17.07
CA CYS A 36 -8.49 1.77 -17.18
C CYS A 36 -7.33 2.46 -16.46
N HIS A 37 -6.57 3.30 -17.17
CA HIS A 37 -5.36 3.94 -16.65
C HIS A 37 -5.37 5.46 -16.83
N ASP A 38 -4.56 6.17 -16.04
CA ASP A 38 -4.40 7.63 -16.13
C ASP A 38 -3.09 8.08 -16.80
N GLN A 39 -2.23 7.12 -17.19
CA GLN A 39 -0.95 7.43 -17.82
C GLN A 39 -1.12 8.29 -19.08
N ALA A 40 -0.18 9.20 -19.30
CA ALA A 40 -0.18 10.11 -20.46
C ALA A 40 -0.17 9.31 -21.77
N GLU A 41 0.67 8.28 -21.85
CA GLU A 41 0.78 7.37 -22.98
C GLU A 41 0.07 6.05 -22.68
N THR A 42 -0.56 5.49 -23.70
CA THR A 42 -1.16 4.15 -23.62
C THR A 42 -0.05 3.12 -23.43
N PRO A 43 -0.15 2.23 -22.44
CA PRO A 43 0.81 1.13 -22.28
C PRO A 43 0.83 0.22 -23.52
N GLU A 44 1.89 0.29 -24.33
CA GLU A 44 2.02 -0.51 -25.57
C GLU A 44 2.17 -2.01 -25.28
N ASP A 45 2.81 -2.35 -24.16
CA ASP A 45 3.17 -3.74 -23.80
C ASP A 45 2.14 -4.44 -22.90
N PHE A 46 0.95 -3.88 -22.71
CA PHE A 46 -0.10 -4.51 -21.89
C PHE A 46 -1.03 -5.37 -22.76
N PRO A 47 -1.04 -6.72 -22.63
CA PRO A 47 -1.63 -7.63 -23.62
C PRO A 47 -3.16 -7.77 -23.52
N TYR A 48 -3.83 -6.85 -22.83
CA TYR A 48 -5.27 -6.88 -22.57
C TYR A 48 -5.91 -5.56 -22.99
N PRO A 49 -7.25 -5.50 -23.19
CA PRO A 49 -7.93 -4.27 -23.54
C PRO A 49 -7.67 -3.15 -22.52
N VAL A 50 -7.13 -2.02 -23.00
CA VAL A 50 -6.85 -0.82 -22.19
C VAL A 50 -7.67 0.37 -22.65
N ARG A 51 -8.02 1.26 -21.72
CA ARG A 51 -8.64 2.57 -21.99
C ARG A 51 -8.03 3.63 -21.09
N ALA A 52 -7.73 4.82 -21.63
CA ALA A 52 -7.36 5.95 -20.81
C ALA A 52 -8.62 6.50 -20.10
N ILE A 53 -8.50 6.85 -18.82
CA ILE A 53 -9.61 7.36 -18.00
C ILE A 53 -10.22 8.63 -18.61
N ARG A 54 -9.37 9.51 -19.15
CA ARG A 54 -9.78 10.75 -19.84
C ARG A 54 -10.69 10.53 -21.05
N ASP A 55 -10.66 9.33 -21.65
CA ASP A 55 -11.41 8.99 -22.86
C ASP A 55 -12.68 8.18 -22.54
N LEU A 56 -13.01 7.99 -21.27
CA LEU A 56 -14.22 7.28 -20.83
C LEU A 56 -15.37 8.25 -20.60
N SER A 57 -16.45 8.05 -21.35
CA SER A 57 -17.70 8.76 -21.11
C SER A 57 -18.49 8.15 -19.93
N PRO A 58 -19.36 8.93 -19.26
CA PRO A 58 -20.28 8.39 -18.26
C PRO A 58 -21.15 7.23 -18.76
N THR A 59 -21.53 7.26 -20.05
CA THR A 59 -22.28 6.17 -20.70
C THR A 59 -21.46 4.88 -20.73
N GLU A 60 -20.19 4.96 -21.11
CA GLU A 60 -19.30 3.79 -21.11
C GLU A 60 -19.09 3.25 -19.70
N LEU A 61 -18.86 4.12 -18.71
CA LEU A 61 -18.71 3.71 -17.31
C LEU A 61 -19.92 2.92 -16.79
N ASN A 62 -21.12 3.22 -17.28
CA ASN A 62 -22.36 2.53 -16.92
C ASN A 62 -22.62 1.25 -17.72
N GLN A 63 -21.79 0.91 -18.72
CA GLN A 63 -21.90 -0.36 -19.46
C GLN A 63 -21.21 -1.53 -18.75
N ALA A 64 -20.36 -1.28 -17.75
CA ALA A 64 -19.78 -2.33 -16.93
C ALA A 64 -20.79 -2.81 -15.88
N ASP A 65 -20.73 -4.10 -15.54
CA ASP A 65 -21.46 -4.65 -14.38
C ASP A 65 -20.91 -4.11 -13.06
N LEU A 66 -19.61 -3.77 -13.04
CA LEU A 66 -18.92 -3.21 -11.88
C LEU A 66 -17.66 -2.44 -12.29
N ASN A 67 -17.47 -1.28 -11.68
CA ASN A 67 -16.18 -0.57 -11.69
C ASN A 67 -15.37 -0.96 -10.44
N ILE A 68 -14.10 -1.28 -10.60
CA ILE A 68 -13.18 -1.62 -9.50
C ILE A 68 -12.03 -0.62 -9.49
N TYR A 69 -11.85 0.09 -8.39
CA TYR A 69 -10.90 1.20 -8.25
C TYR A 69 -9.77 0.84 -7.29
N HIS A 70 -8.53 0.80 -7.78
CA HIS A 70 -7.36 0.56 -6.94
C HIS A 70 -6.77 1.86 -6.43
N ILE A 71 -6.79 2.05 -5.11
CA ILE A 71 -6.28 3.25 -4.44
C ILE A 71 -5.17 2.85 -3.48
N GLY A 72 -3.98 3.42 -3.71
CA GLY A 72 -2.85 3.38 -2.78
C GLY A 72 -2.48 4.79 -2.29
N ASN A 73 -1.51 4.88 -1.39
CA ASN A 73 -1.10 6.12 -0.73
C ASN A 73 -0.22 7.06 -1.60
N ASN A 74 -0.57 7.28 -2.87
CA ASN A 74 0.16 8.21 -3.75
C ASN A 74 -0.78 8.85 -4.80
N ALA A 75 -0.91 10.19 -4.77
CA ALA A 75 -1.81 10.93 -5.65
C ALA A 75 -1.43 10.85 -7.14
N ASP A 76 -0.14 10.77 -7.47
CA ASP A 76 0.35 10.76 -8.85
C ASP A 76 -0.15 9.54 -9.64
N PHE A 77 -0.40 8.44 -8.93
CA PHE A 77 -0.89 7.19 -9.52
C PHE A 77 -2.40 7.01 -9.38
N HIS A 78 -3.00 7.57 -8.33
CA HIS A 78 -4.36 7.22 -7.92
C HIS A 78 -5.36 8.39 -8.01
N GLY A 79 -4.90 9.61 -8.30
CA GLY A 79 -5.73 10.81 -8.25
C GLY A 79 -6.91 10.81 -9.23
N ALA A 80 -6.66 10.50 -10.51
CA ALA A 80 -7.75 10.39 -11.49
C ALA A 80 -8.63 9.16 -11.29
N ILE A 81 -8.07 8.06 -10.76
CA ILE A 81 -8.81 6.85 -10.40
C ILE A 81 -9.81 7.18 -9.30
N TRP A 82 -9.36 7.81 -8.21
CA TRP A 82 -10.23 8.27 -7.13
C TRP A 82 -11.25 9.31 -7.62
N SER A 83 -10.82 10.30 -8.41
CA SER A 83 -11.73 11.30 -8.97
C SER A 83 -12.83 10.70 -9.85
N THR A 84 -12.57 9.53 -10.45
CA THR A 84 -13.57 8.76 -11.18
C THR A 84 -14.48 7.98 -10.24
N ALA A 85 -13.93 7.36 -9.19
CA ALA A 85 -14.69 6.67 -8.15
C ALA A 85 -15.69 7.59 -7.42
N GLN A 86 -15.34 8.86 -7.20
CA GLN A 86 -16.26 9.84 -6.60
C GLN A 86 -17.46 10.17 -7.48
N ARG A 87 -17.34 10.01 -8.80
CA ARG A 87 -18.40 10.32 -9.78
C ARG A 87 -19.22 9.10 -10.16
N HIS A 88 -18.59 7.92 -10.17
CA HIS A 88 -19.19 6.65 -10.54
C HIS A 88 -18.88 5.62 -9.46
N PRO A 89 -19.89 5.17 -8.69
CA PRO A 89 -19.65 4.28 -7.56
C PRO A 89 -19.17 2.90 -8.05
N GLY A 90 -18.29 2.28 -7.27
CA GLY A 90 -17.77 0.95 -7.55
C GLY A 90 -17.15 0.31 -6.30
N LEU A 91 -16.53 -0.84 -6.49
CA LEU A 91 -15.72 -1.47 -5.46
C LEU A 91 -14.39 -0.72 -5.36
N VAL A 92 -14.03 -0.25 -4.17
CA VAL A 92 -12.71 0.35 -3.93
C VAL A 92 -11.80 -0.69 -3.29
N VAL A 93 -10.70 -1.00 -3.96
CA VAL A 93 -9.61 -1.83 -3.43
C VAL A 93 -8.60 -0.90 -2.77
N LEU A 94 -8.63 -0.91 -1.44
CA LEU A 94 -7.80 -0.09 -0.57
C LEU A 94 -6.49 -0.83 -0.28
N HIS A 95 -5.42 -0.43 -0.99
CA HIS A 95 -4.09 -1.03 -0.84
C HIS A 95 -3.38 -0.58 0.43
N ASP A 96 -3.62 0.67 0.84
CA ASP A 96 -3.14 1.27 2.07
C ASP A 96 -4.34 1.76 2.88
N PHE A 97 -4.42 1.42 4.16
CA PHE A 97 -5.45 1.94 5.06
C PHE A 97 -5.25 3.42 5.33
N ALA A 98 -4.01 3.82 5.59
CA ALA A 98 -3.66 5.18 5.85
C ALA A 98 -3.22 5.84 4.52
N VAL A 99 -4.07 6.72 3.99
CA VAL A 99 -3.94 7.37 2.67
C VAL A 99 -3.59 8.87 2.81
N HIS A 100 -2.84 9.20 3.86
CA HIS A 100 -2.54 10.59 4.21
C HIS A 100 -1.67 11.29 3.17
N GLU A 101 -0.67 10.59 2.61
CA GLU A 101 0.19 11.13 1.55
C GLU A 101 -0.59 11.30 0.25
N PHE A 102 -1.49 10.38 -0.07
CA PHE A 102 -2.45 10.53 -1.17
C PHE A 102 -3.30 11.80 -1.01
N VAL A 103 -3.93 12.01 0.15
CA VAL A 103 -4.75 13.21 0.40
C VAL A 103 -3.90 14.49 0.35
N CYS A 104 -2.71 14.48 0.97
CA CYS A 104 -1.79 15.61 0.90
C CYS A 104 -1.37 15.93 -0.53
N GLY A 105 -1.10 14.92 -1.36
CA GLY A 105 -0.79 15.09 -2.78
C GLY A 105 -1.98 15.67 -3.57
N MET A 106 -3.18 15.12 -3.36
CA MET A 106 -4.41 15.60 -4.01
C MET A 106 -4.72 17.07 -3.67
N LEU A 107 -4.43 17.49 -2.44
CA LEU A 107 -4.68 18.84 -1.94
C LEU A 107 -3.45 19.75 -2.02
N ASN A 108 -2.32 19.27 -2.56
CA ASN A 108 -1.03 19.98 -2.62
C ASN A 108 -0.55 20.54 -1.26
N VAL A 109 -0.78 19.81 -0.17
CA VAL A 109 -0.44 20.24 1.20
C VAL A 109 1.08 20.41 1.41
N SER A 110 1.90 19.74 0.59
CA SER A 110 3.37 19.70 0.67
C SER A 110 4.11 20.34 -0.50
N GLY A 111 3.40 20.86 -1.52
CA GLY A 111 3.99 21.66 -2.59
C GLY A 111 4.32 23.08 -2.11
N ASN A 112 5.35 23.72 -2.70
CA ASN A 112 5.84 25.06 -2.34
C ASN A 112 4.70 26.02 -1.92
N ARG A 113 4.84 26.55 -0.70
CA ARG A 113 3.77 27.11 0.16
C ARG A 113 3.25 28.48 -0.27
N ASP A 114 2.68 28.60 -1.46
CA ASP A 114 2.25 29.91 -1.97
C ASP A 114 0.73 30.14 -2.00
N THR A 115 -0.11 29.18 -1.61
CA THR A 115 -1.58 29.42 -1.55
C THR A 115 -2.23 29.07 -0.20
N PRO A 116 -2.78 30.05 0.53
CA PRO A 116 -3.53 29.84 1.78
C PRO A 116 -4.75 28.93 1.68
N GLN A 117 -5.29 28.73 0.47
CA GLN A 117 -6.55 27.99 0.22
C GLN A 117 -6.39 26.47 0.34
N GLN A 118 -5.23 25.92 -0.06
CA GLN A 118 -4.97 24.48 -0.06
C GLN A 118 -4.88 23.90 1.36
N GLY A 119 -4.16 24.59 2.25
CA GLY A 119 -4.10 24.24 3.67
C GLY A 119 -5.49 24.28 4.34
N GLN A 120 -6.39 25.15 3.87
CA GLN A 120 -7.76 25.22 4.40
C GLN A 120 -8.62 24.03 3.98
N HIS A 121 -8.46 23.48 2.76
CA HIS A 121 -9.17 22.27 2.35
C HIS A 121 -8.81 21.09 3.25
N TYR A 122 -7.53 20.90 3.52
CA TYR A 122 -7.05 19.85 4.39
C TYR A 122 -7.54 20.02 5.84
N ILE A 123 -7.50 21.23 6.38
CA ILE A 123 -8.08 21.53 7.71
C ILE A 123 -9.57 21.21 7.73
N ARG A 124 -10.34 21.62 6.72
CA ARG A 124 -11.79 21.34 6.64
C ARG A 124 -12.07 19.85 6.63
N LEU A 125 -11.35 19.08 5.81
CA LEU A 125 -11.50 17.63 5.73
C LEU A 125 -11.20 16.95 7.06
N MET A 126 -10.04 17.26 7.66
CA MET A 126 -9.63 16.69 8.95
C MET A 126 -10.60 17.05 10.07
N THR A 127 -11.11 18.28 10.08
CA THR A 127 -12.11 18.73 11.06
C THR A 127 -13.45 17.99 10.87
N ALA A 128 -13.87 17.82 9.62
CA ALA A 128 -15.12 17.13 9.30
C ALA A 128 -15.09 15.65 9.70
N LEU A 129 -13.95 14.97 9.51
CA LEU A 129 -13.81 13.55 9.81
C LEU A 129 -13.48 13.28 11.28
N TYR A 130 -12.69 14.13 11.94
CA TYR A 130 -12.11 13.83 13.24
C TYR A 130 -12.31 14.94 14.29
N GLY A 131 -13.15 15.93 14.02
CA GLY A 131 -13.48 17.01 14.95
C GLY A 131 -12.27 17.87 15.34
N ASP A 132 -12.25 18.32 16.60
CA ASP A 132 -11.19 19.20 17.11
C ASP A 132 -9.80 18.55 17.07
N ALA A 133 -9.70 17.24 17.34
CA ALA A 133 -8.44 16.52 17.22
C ALA A 133 -7.87 16.57 15.80
N GLY A 134 -8.74 16.37 14.79
CA GLY A 134 -8.37 16.52 13.38
C GLY A 134 -7.97 17.93 13.01
N TYR A 135 -8.70 18.93 13.51
CA TYR A 135 -8.36 20.35 13.31
C TYR A 135 -6.96 20.69 13.82
N GLN A 136 -6.63 20.30 15.06
CA GLN A 136 -5.31 20.56 15.65
C GLN A 136 -4.19 19.81 14.91
N ALA A 137 -4.42 18.56 14.54
CA ALA A 137 -3.48 17.77 13.76
C ALA A 137 -3.21 18.42 12.39
N ALA A 138 -4.26 18.88 11.71
CA ALA A 138 -4.12 19.54 10.42
C ALA A 138 -3.31 20.84 10.49
N LEU A 139 -3.51 21.64 11.55
CA LEU A 139 -2.70 22.84 11.80
C LEU A 139 -1.22 22.48 12.05
N ALA A 140 -0.95 21.39 12.78
CA ALA A 140 0.40 20.94 13.05
C ALA A 140 1.11 20.44 11.78
N VAL A 141 0.41 19.67 10.94
CA VAL A 141 0.93 19.19 9.64
C VAL A 141 1.20 20.38 8.70
N ASN A 142 0.25 21.30 8.53
CA ASN A 142 0.44 22.49 7.70
C ASN A 142 1.63 23.36 8.17
N ALA A 143 1.87 23.41 9.48
CA ALA A 143 3.00 24.12 10.05
C ALA A 143 4.33 23.36 9.97
N GLY A 144 4.33 22.10 9.54
CA GLY A 144 5.51 21.22 9.52
C GLY A 144 5.96 20.75 10.91
N ARG A 145 5.10 20.85 11.94
CA ARG A 145 5.39 20.38 13.30
C ARG A 145 5.04 18.91 13.51
N LEU A 146 4.24 18.33 12.62
CA LEU A 146 3.85 16.93 12.59
C LEU A 146 4.01 16.42 11.16
N SER A 147 4.65 15.27 10.97
CA SER A 147 4.75 14.68 9.64
C SER A 147 3.43 14.00 9.27
N PRO A 148 3.03 14.00 7.98
CA PRO A 148 1.85 13.27 7.52
C PRO A 148 1.88 11.78 7.90
N ALA A 149 3.05 11.13 7.83
CA ALA A 149 3.20 9.72 8.17
C ALA A 149 2.89 9.41 9.66
N VAL A 150 3.22 10.31 10.58
CA VAL A 150 2.89 10.14 12.01
C VAL A 150 1.42 10.50 12.25
N ALA A 151 0.90 11.55 11.59
CA ALA A 151 -0.52 11.88 11.67
C ALA A 151 -1.42 10.72 11.19
N ALA A 152 -0.95 9.98 10.18
CA ALA A 152 -1.65 8.84 9.57
C ALA A 152 -1.99 7.71 10.55
N GLU A 153 -1.23 7.55 11.65
CA GLU A 153 -1.50 6.53 12.68
C GLU A 153 -2.84 6.74 13.40
N GLN A 154 -3.23 8.01 13.60
CA GLN A 154 -4.49 8.37 14.24
C GLN A 154 -5.57 8.78 13.23
N PHE A 155 -5.13 9.40 12.13
CA PHE A 155 -5.97 10.00 11.11
C PHE A 155 -5.67 9.34 9.74
N PRO A 156 -6.18 8.12 9.50
CA PRO A 156 -5.82 7.34 8.32
C PRO A 156 -6.40 7.90 7.02
N LEU A 157 -7.46 8.69 7.09
CA LEU A 157 -8.16 9.29 5.94
C LEU A 157 -8.74 8.28 4.94
N CYS A 158 -8.82 6.98 5.28
CA CYS A 158 -9.52 5.99 4.47
C CYS A 158 -10.98 6.37 4.23
N GLU A 159 -11.60 7.12 5.15
CA GLU A 159 -12.97 7.60 5.05
C GLU A 159 -13.17 8.51 3.84
N ALA A 160 -12.17 9.31 3.48
CA ALA A 160 -12.22 10.20 2.31
C ALA A 160 -12.18 9.41 1.00
N VAL A 161 -11.45 8.29 0.97
CA VAL A 161 -11.36 7.41 -0.20
C VAL A 161 -12.57 6.48 -0.31
N ALA A 162 -13.15 6.09 0.81
CA ALA A 162 -14.31 5.21 0.87
C ALA A 162 -15.64 5.94 0.57
N ASP A 163 -15.67 7.27 0.67
CA ASP A 163 -16.90 8.02 0.44
C ASP A 163 -17.41 7.86 -1.00
N GLY A 164 -18.62 7.32 -1.14
CA GLY A 164 -19.24 7.06 -2.43
C GLY A 164 -18.96 5.67 -3.00
N ALA A 165 -18.09 4.87 -2.37
CA ALA A 165 -17.86 3.48 -2.74
C ALA A 165 -19.11 2.60 -2.52
N LEU A 166 -19.23 1.52 -3.30
CA LEU A 166 -20.23 0.47 -3.09
C LEU A 166 -19.83 -0.49 -1.97
N ALA A 167 -18.54 -0.80 -1.91
CA ALA A 167 -17.91 -1.67 -0.92
C ALA A 167 -16.40 -1.37 -0.89
N ILE A 168 -15.74 -1.85 0.17
CA ILE A 168 -14.29 -1.78 0.34
C ILE A 168 -13.71 -3.19 0.35
N LEU A 169 -12.62 -3.38 -0.40
CA LEU A 169 -11.76 -4.55 -0.33
C LEU A 169 -10.39 -4.13 0.21
N THR A 170 -9.86 -4.83 1.21
CA THR A 170 -8.48 -4.65 1.68
C THR A 170 -7.67 -5.95 1.55
N HIS A 171 -6.35 -5.83 1.54
CA HIS A 171 -5.43 -6.97 1.57
C HIS A 171 -4.96 -7.35 2.98
N ASN A 172 -5.38 -6.59 3.99
CA ASN A 172 -5.02 -6.84 5.37
C ASN A 172 -6.27 -7.18 6.20
N PRO A 173 -6.54 -8.47 6.47
CA PRO A 173 -7.76 -8.89 7.17
C PRO A 173 -7.86 -8.34 8.59
N ARG A 174 -6.74 -7.93 9.21
CA ARG A 174 -6.72 -7.35 10.55
C ARG A 174 -7.40 -5.98 10.62
N LEU A 175 -7.56 -5.31 9.48
CA LEU A 175 -8.23 -4.00 9.40
C LEU A 175 -9.75 -4.08 9.25
N GLU A 176 -10.32 -5.27 9.06
CA GLU A 176 -11.76 -5.38 8.81
C GLU A 176 -12.60 -4.79 9.94
N SER A 177 -12.20 -5.03 11.21
CA SER A 177 -12.91 -4.51 12.37
C SER A 177 -12.85 -2.97 12.40
N ASP A 178 -11.66 -2.40 12.24
CA ASP A 178 -11.44 -0.96 12.27
C ASP A 178 -12.16 -0.26 11.12
N LEU A 179 -12.12 -0.85 9.92
CA LEU A 179 -12.85 -0.37 8.75
C LEU A 179 -14.36 -0.42 8.97
N ARG A 180 -14.92 -1.51 9.52
CA ARG A 180 -16.36 -1.61 9.83
C ARG A 180 -16.79 -0.61 10.91
N GLN A 181 -15.93 -0.32 11.90
CA GLN A 181 -16.21 0.68 12.92
C GLN A 181 -16.21 2.09 12.33
N ARG A 182 -15.25 2.42 11.45
CA ARG A 182 -15.14 3.74 10.81
C ARG A 182 -16.16 3.94 9.69
N LEU A 183 -16.56 2.87 9.01
CA LEU A 183 -17.43 2.87 7.83
C LEU A 183 -18.64 1.94 8.02
N PRO A 184 -19.52 2.22 9.00
CA PRO A 184 -20.55 1.27 9.44
C PRO A 184 -21.61 0.91 8.38
N LEU A 185 -21.74 1.75 7.34
CA LEU A 185 -22.71 1.54 6.26
C LEU A 185 -22.11 0.84 5.03
N LEU A 186 -20.77 0.69 4.98
CA LEU A 186 -20.08 0.09 3.84
C LEU A 186 -19.80 -1.39 4.08
N PRO A 187 -20.13 -2.27 3.13
CA PRO A 187 -19.60 -3.63 3.11
C PRO A 187 -18.07 -3.58 3.05
N VAL A 188 -17.42 -4.34 3.95
CA VAL A 188 -15.96 -4.46 4.04
C VAL A 188 -15.58 -5.92 3.89
N HIS A 189 -14.69 -6.17 2.93
CA HIS A 189 -14.17 -7.48 2.55
C HIS A 189 -12.65 -7.49 2.60
N SER A 190 -12.06 -8.68 2.78
CA SER A 190 -10.63 -8.86 2.61
C SER A 190 -10.29 -10.04 1.72
N LEU A 191 -9.23 -9.87 0.93
CA LEU A 191 -8.64 -10.94 0.11
C LEU A 191 -7.11 -10.85 0.19
N PRO A 192 -6.38 -11.97 0.34
CA PRO A 192 -4.92 -11.96 0.40
C PRO A 192 -4.31 -11.23 -0.80
N LEU A 193 -3.29 -10.39 -0.57
CA LEU A 193 -2.57 -9.73 -1.67
C LEU A 193 -2.00 -10.79 -2.63
N PRO A 194 -2.32 -10.78 -3.93
CA PRO A 194 -1.91 -11.81 -4.87
C PRO A 194 -0.46 -11.63 -5.32
N TYR A 195 0.25 -12.75 -5.39
CA TYR A 195 1.61 -12.82 -5.90
C TYR A 195 1.90 -14.23 -6.45
N PRO A 196 2.45 -14.35 -7.66
CA PRO A 196 2.69 -15.66 -8.28
C PRO A 196 3.74 -16.45 -7.47
N ALA A 197 3.35 -17.64 -7.04
CA ALA A 197 4.30 -18.61 -6.48
C ALA A 197 5.07 -19.29 -7.62
N PRO A 198 6.39 -19.52 -7.46
CA PRO A 198 7.13 -20.35 -8.41
C PRO A 198 6.63 -21.80 -8.35
N ALA A 199 6.57 -22.46 -9.51
CA ALA A 199 6.11 -23.85 -9.64
C ALA A 199 6.94 -24.83 -8.80
N THR A 200 8.24 -24.54 -8.63
CA THR A 200 9.13 -25.23 -7.70
C THR A 200 9.89 -24.17 -6.91
N PRO A 201 9.67 -24.04 -5.60
CA PRO A 201 10.54 -23.24 -4.76
C PRO A 201 11.88 -23.98 -4.66
N ALA A 202 12.81 -23.67 -5.57
CA ALA A 202 14.18 -24.13 -5.42
C ALA A 202 14.75 -23.39 -4.20
N PRO A 203 15.19 -24.09 -3.14
CA PRO A 203 16.00 -23.46 -2.12
C PRO A 203 17.23 -22.92 -2.85
N ALA A 204 17.41 -21.60 -2.89
CA ALA A 204 18.68 -21.05 -3.32
C ALA A 204 19.73 -21.65 -2.39
N GLU A 205 20.69 -22.41 -2.94
CA GLU A 205 21.88 -22.83 -2.21
C GLU A 205 22.68 -21.57 -1.89
N ARG A 206 22.31 -20.93 -0.79
CA ARG A 206 23.02 -19.75 -0.28
C ARG A 206 24.37 -20.24 0.18
N ALA A 207 25.41 -19.80 -0.51
CA ALA A 207 26.77 -20.17 -0.20
C ALA A 207 27.02 -19.97 1.30
N ALA A 208 27.48 -21.01 2.00
CA ALA A 208 27.88 -20.91 3.39
C ALA A 208 29.11 -19.99 3.46
N GLY A 209 28.86 -18.70 3.60
CA GLY A 209 29.88 -17.66 3.67
C GLY A 209 30.32 -17.42 5.09
N THR A 210 31.46 -16.74 5.24
CA THR A 210 31.93 -16.21 6.53
C THR A 210 31.11 -15.02 7.04
N SER A 211 30.26 -14.44 6.19
CA SER A 211 29.46 -13.24 6.47
C SER A 211 27.98 -13.43 6.14
N LEU A 212 27.12 -12.92 7.03
CA LEU A 212 25.68 -12.79 6.86
C LEU A 212 25.38 -11.64 5.89
N ARG A 213 24.97 -11.99 4.68
CA ARG A 213 24.52 -11.04 3.65
C ARG A 213 23.05 -10.67 3.85
N LEU A 214 22.79 -9.39 4.00
CA LEU A 214 21.48 -8.79 4.20
C LEU A 214 21.10 -7.99 2.97
N ILE A 215 19.80 -7.87 2.70
CA ILE A 215 19.29 -7.04 1.60
C ILE A 215 18.10 -6.20 2.05
N SER A 216 18.12 -4.93 1.70
CA SER A 216 16.96 -4.03 1.76
C SER A 216 16.61 -3.59 0.35
N PHE A 217 15.33 -3.66 -0.04
CA PHE A 217 14.95 -3.29 -1.41
C PHE A 217 13.59 -2.61 -1.57
N GLY A 218 13.44 -1.92 -2.70
CA GLY A 218 12.24 -1.18 -3.10
C GLY A 218 12.37 0.32 -2.86
N PHE A 219 11.25 1.04 -2.98
CA PHE A 219 11.16 2.42 -2.52
C PHE A 219 11.30 2.43 -1.00
N THR A 220 12.43 2.96 -0.53
CA THR A 220 12.80 2.94 0.88
C THR A 220 12.48 4.32 1.44
N GLY A 221 11.29 4.48 2.05
CA GLY A 221 10.97 5.66 2.85
C GLY A 221 11.58 5.55 4.27
N PRO A 222 11.54 6.63 5.07
CA PRO A 222 11.99 6.59 6.47
C PRO A 222 11.31 5.48 7.28
N ASN A 223 10.03 5.22 6.99
CA ASN A 223 9.26 4.18 7.66
C ASN A 223 9.80 2.76 7.43
N ARG A 224 10.72 2.52 6.49
CA ARG A 224 11.39 1.22 6.28
C ARG A 224 12.54 0.95 7.26
N ARG A 225 12.75 1.85 8.22
CA ARG A 225 13.65 1.68 9.39
C ARG A 225 15.11 1.39 9.05
N LEU A 226 15.58 1.89 7.90
CA LEU A 226 16.95 1.63 7.44
C LEU A 226 17.98 2.31 8.35
N LEU A 227 17.72 3.53 8.83
CA LEU A 227 18.67 4.24 9.69
C LEU A 227 18.77 3.59 11.08
N GLU A 228 17.65 3.13 11.61
CA GLU A 228 17.54 2.46 12.90
C GLU A 228 18.19 1.08 12.84
N PHE A 229 18.01 0.35 11.73
CA PHE A 229 18.78 -0.86 11.46
C PHE A 229 20.29 -0.59 11.43
N ILE A 230 20.75 0.47 10.72
CA ILE A 230 22.17 0.82 10.67
C ILE A 230 22.73 1.10 12.07
N ASP A 231 21.98 1.81 12.92
CA ASP A 231 22.38 2.05 14.32
C ASP A 231 22.49 0.75 15.14
N ALA A 232 21.53 -0.16 15.00
CA ALA A 232 21.57 -1.46 15.68
C ALA A 232 22.73 -2.34 15.17
N TRP A 233 22.94 -2.37 13.86
CA TRP A 233 24.05 -3.09 13.22
C TRP A 233 25.40 -2.55 13.69
N ALA A 234 25.59 -1.24 13.73
CA ALA A 234 26.85 -0.61 14.16
C ALA A 234 27.23 -0.94 15.61
N ALA A 235 26.22 -1.07 16.48
CA ALA A 235 26.37 -1.40 17.90
C ALA A 235 26.59 -2.90 18.15
N SER A 236 26.22 -3.78 17.20
CA SER A 236 26.26 -5.22 17.38
C SER A 236 27.70 -5.76 17.44
N PRO A 237 28.03 -6.70 18.36
CA PRO A 237 29.37 -7.30 18.46
C PRO A 237 29.74 -8.13 17.21
N VAL A 238 28.76 -8.55 16.42
CA VAL A 238 28.96 -9.33 15.19
C VAL A 238 29.02 -8.46 13.92
N ARG A 239 29.06 -7.13 14.05
CA ARG A 239 28.97 -6.19 12.91
C ARG A 239 29.90 -6.49 11.74
N ALA A 240 31.13 -6.95 12.02
CA ALA A 240 32.15 -7.25 11.01
C ALA A 240 31.84 -8.49 10.15
N LYS A 241 30.86 -9.30 10.57
CA LYS A 241 30.39 -10.50 9.86
C LYS A 241 29.12 -10.22 9.06
N ILE A 242 28.75 -8.97 8.85
CA ILE A 242 27.52 -8.59 8.14
C ILE A 242 27.88 -7.79 6.90
N GLN A 243 27.14 -8.02 5.83
CA GLN A 243 27.18 -7.24 4.58
C GLN A 243 25.77 -6.83 4.22
N LEU A 244 25.57 -5.63 3.68
CA LEU A 244 24.25 -5.10 3.37
C LEU A 244 24.16 -4.59 1.93
N ASP A 245 23.27 -5.15 1.13
CA ASP A 245 22.90 -4.62 -0.18
C ASP A 245 21.62 -3.78 -0.07
N ILE A 246 21.66 -2.56 -0.59
CA ILE A 246 20.52 -1.62 -0.62
C ILE A 246 20.15 -1.36 -2.07
N CYS A 247 18.97 -1.86 -2.47
CA CYS A 247 18.50 -1.85 -3.86
C CYS A 247 17.20 -1.06 -4.01
N GLY A 248 17.22 0.04 -4.75
CA GLY A 248 16.04 0.86 -5.02
C GLY A 248 16.29 2.33 -4.72
N GLU A 249 15.20 3.08 -4.66
CA GLU A 249 15.23 4.52 -4.45
C GLU A 249 15.16 4.83 -2.94
N LEU A 250 16.12 5.61 -2.46
CA LEU A 250 16.17 6.09 -1.08
C LEU A 250 15.57 7.50 -1.03
N TRP A 251 14.77 7.78 0.00
CA TRP A 251 14.25 9.12 0.26
C TRP A 251 15.34 10.18 0.44
N ASP A 252 16.45 9.80 1.08
CA ASP A 252 17.61 10.65 1.30
C ASP A 252 18.91 9.82 1.21
N PRO A 253 19.45 9.65 -0.01
CA PRO A 253 20.69 8.92 -0.22
C PRO A 253 21.91 9.54 0.50
N ALA A 254 21.90 10.86 0.74
CA ALA A 254 23.01 11.56 1.38
C ALA A 254 23.03 11.25 2.88
N LEU A 255 21.87 11.31 3.54
CA LEU A 255 21.71 10.95 4.95
C LEU A 255 22.12 9.49 5.21
N VAL A 256 21.70 8.55 4.36
CA VAL A 256 22.10 7.14 4.49
C VAL A 256 23.61 6.97 4.35
N ARG A 257 24.24 7.63 3.36
CA ARG A 257 25.71 7.59 3.19
C ARG A 257 26.45 8.20 4.38
N GLN A 258 25.97 9.33 4.90
CA GLN A 258 26.53 9.97 6.08
C GLN A 258 26.47 9.02 7.29
N LYS A 259 25.30 8.43 7.56
CA LYS A 259 25.08 7.48 8.66
C LYS A 259 26.03 6.27 8.59
N LEU A 260 26.22 5.70 7.39
CA LEU A 260 27.15 4.60 7.17
C LEU A 260 28.61 5.01 7.43
N ALA A 261 29.00 6.22 7.02
CA ALA A 261 30.34 6.74 7.22
C ALA A 261 30.64 7.02 8.70
N GLU A 262 29.69 7.63 9.43
CA GLU A 262 29.79 7.91 10.87
C GLU A 262 30.03 6.63 11.69
N HIS A 263 29.41 5.52 11.28
CA HIS A 263 29.55 4.22 11.92
C HIS A 263 30.68 3.35 11.37
N GLY A 264 31.44 3.82 10.37
CA GLY A 264 32.53 3.05 9.75
C GLY A 264 32.05 1.82 8.96
N LEU A 265 30.83 1.83 8.44
CA LEU A 265 30.17 0.72 7.75
C LEU A 265 30.23 0.80 6.22
N THR A 266 30.83 1.86 5.66
CA THR A 266 30.91 2.09 4.21
C THR A 266 31.50 0.91 3.43
N GLY A 267 32.47 0.19 3.98
CA GLY A 267 33.08 -0.98 3.33
C GLY A 267 32.26 -2.27 3.42
N GLN A 268 31.09 -2.24 4.07
CA GLN A 268 30.20 -3.39 4.29
C GLN A 268 28.79 -3.17 3.71
N ALA A 269 28.52 -2.00 3.12
CA ALA A 269 27.22 -1.63 2.59
C ALA A 269 27.33 -1.19 1.12
N ASN A 270 26.54 -1.80 0.24
CA ASN A 270 26.48 -1.49 -1.18
C ASN A 270 25.17 -0.79 -1.51
N LEU A 271 25.24 0.43 -2.05
CA LEU A 271 24.07 1.18 -2.52
C LEU A 271 23.98 1.03 -4.04
N HIS A 272 23.05 0.22 -4.52
CA HIS A 272 22.90 -0.09 -5.95
C HIS A 272 22.05 0.93 -6.71
N GLY A 273 21.23 1.72 -6.00
CA GLY A 273 20.19 2.54 -6.62
C GLY A 273 19.11 1.67 -7.26
N PHE A 274 18.39 2.21 -8.25
CA PHE A 274 17.38 1.44 -8.98
C PHE A 274 18.04 0.36 -9.86
N VAL A 275 17.62 -0.89 -9.69
CA VAL A 275 18.14 -2.05 -10.44
C VAL A 275 17.04 -2.76 -11.22
N SER A 276 17.42 -3.50 -12.27
CA SER A 276 16.47 -4.32 -13.03
C SER A 276 15.88 -5.44 -12.17
N ALA A 277 14.73 -5.99 -12.59
CA ALA A 277 14.11 -7.12 -11.89
C ALA A 277 15.07 -8.33 -11.80
N HIS A 278 15.78 -8.64 -12.89
CA HIS A 278 16.76 -9.72 -12.95
C HIS A 278 17.92 -9.52 -11.96
N THR A 279 18.47 -8.30 -11.88
CA THR A 279 19.54 -7.98 -10.92
C THR A 279 19.05 -8.11 -9.48
N LEU A 280 17.85 -7.60 -9.18
CA LEU A 280 17.27 -7.74 -7.84
C LEU A 280 17.04 -9.22 -7.48
N ASP A 281 16.50 -10.02 -8.40
CA ASP A 281 16.28 -11.46 -8.17
C ASP A 281 17.58 -12.23 -7.94
N SER A 282 18.66 -11.80 -8.61
CA SER A 282 20.01 -12.37 -8.43
C SER A 282 20.61 -12.01 -7.06
N LEU A 283 20.36 -10.79 -6.56
CA LEU A 283 20.80 -10.36 -5.24
C LEU A 283 19.98 -11.02 -4.13
N LEU A 284 18.66 -11.20 -4.32
CA LEU A 284 17.79 -11.92 -3.40
C LEU A 284 18.21 -13.39 -3.24
N ASP A 285 18.67 -14.05 -4.31
CA ASP A 285 19.18 -15.43 -4.23
C ASP A 285 20.47 -15.57 -3.44
N GLN A 286 21.28 -14.50 -3.40
CA GLN A 286 22.56 -14.46 -2.71
C GLN A 286 22.43 -13.98 -1.26
N ALA A 287 21.35 -13.31 -0.91
CA ALA A 287 21.08 -12.81 0.43
C ALA A 287 20.68 -13.93 1.38
N HIS A 288 21.03 -13.80 2.66
CA HIS A 288 20.59 -14.70 3.73
C HIS A 288 19.32 -14.21 4.42
N LEU A 289 19.15 -12.90 4.53
CA LEU A 289 18.01 -12.28 5.20
C LEU A 289 17.63 -10.98 4.49
N ALA A 290 16.35 -10.80 4.20
CA ALA A 290 15.81 -9.52 3.76
C ALA A 290 15.35 -8.66 4.95
N LEU A 291 15.75 -7.39 4.94
CA LEU A 291 15.24 -6.38 5.86
C LEU A 291 13.92 -5.84 5.29
N ASN A 292 12.82 -6.18 5.96
CA ASN A 292 11.48 -5.73 5.57
C ASN A 292 10.76 -5.12 6.78
N LEU A 293 11.51 -4.33 7.54
CA LEU A 293 11.01 -3.55 8.67
C LEU A 293 10.09 -2.44 8.16
N ARG A 294 9.07 -2.12 8.95
CA ARG A 294 8.19 -1.00 8.67
C ARG A 294 7.56 -0.43 9.94
N TYR A 295 7.86 0.83 10.23
CA TYR A 295 7.23 1.58 11.32
C TYR A 295 7.26 3.10 11.07
N PRO A 296 6.11 3.81 11.16
CA PRO A 296 4.76 3.25 11.29
C PRO A 296 4.31 2.51 10.01
N SER A 297 3.32 1.63 10.15
CA SER A 297 2.63 0.98 9.03
C SER A 297 1.47 1.86 8.56
N MET A 298 1.18 1.82 7.26
CA MET A 298 -0.01 2.44 6.67
C MET A 298 -1.17 1.43 6.54
N GLY A 299 -1.11 0.30 7.24
CA GLY A 299 -2.09 -0.80 7.20
C GLY A 299 -2.03 -1.68 5.94
N GLU A 300 -1.02 -1.49 5.11
CA GLU A 300 -0.79 -2.19 3.85
C GLU A 300 -0.41 -3.67 4.02
N ALA A 301 -0.74 -4.50 3.01
CA ALA A 301 -0.11 -5.80 2.83
C ALA A 301 1.17 -5.65 1.99
N SER A 302 2.17 -6.50 2.22
CA SER A 302 3.52 -6.27 1.70
C SER A 302 3.85 -7.09 0.45
N GLY A 303 3.77 -6.46 -0.73
CA GLY A 303 4.25 -7.07 -1.98
C GLY A 303 5.74 -7.46 -1.95
N SER A 304 6.58 -6.67 -1.24
CA SER A 304 8.00 -7.03 -1.04
C SER A 304 8.16 -8.30 -0.21
N GLN A 305 7.31 -8.53 0.79
CA GLN A 305 7.32 -9.78 1.56
C GLN A 305 6.97 -10.99 0.70
N LEU A 306 5.98 -10.86 -0.20
CA LEU A 306 5.59 -11.94 -1.09
C LEU A 306 6.70 -12.26 -2.12
N ARG A 307 7.42 -11.24 -2.61
CA ARG A 307 8.63 -11.44 -3.43
C ARG A 307 9.77 -12.12 -2.66
N ILE A 308 9.97 -11.78 -1.39
CA ILE A 308 10.96 -12.44 -0.53
C ILE A 308 10.62 -13.94 -0.42
N TRP A 309 9.36 -14.27 -0.12
CA TRP A 309 8.91 -15.65 -0.04
C TRP A 309 8.97 -16.39 -1.37
N SER A 310 8.76 -15.70 -2.51
CA SER A 310 8.90 -16.33 -3.84
C SER A 310 10.33 -16.76 -4.15
N ARG A 311 11.32 -16.31 -3.36
CA ARG A 311 12.73 -16.73 -3.45
C ARG A 311 13.16 -17.63 -2.29
N ALA A 312 12.20 -18.14 -1.51
CA ALA A 312 12.45 -18.89 -0.28
C ALA A 312 13.49 -18.20 0.63
N LEU A 313 13.41 -16.87 0.72
CA LEU A 313 14.30 -16.02 1.51
C LEU A 313 13.64 -15.71 2.85
N ALA A 314 14.40 -15.80 3.95
CA ALA A 314 13.92 -15.33 5.24
C ALA A 314 13.89 -13.80 5.27
N SER A 315 12.97 -13.22 6.02
CA SER A 315 12.96 -11.80 6.31
C SER A 315 12.82 -11.52 7.78
N VAL A 316 13.27 -10.32 8.15
CA VAL A 316 12.93 -9.67 9.41
C VAL A 316 11.89 -8.59 9.15
N VAL A 317 10.83 -8.60 9.94
CA VAL A 317 9.68 -7.68 9.83
C VAL A 317 9.38 -7.04 11.18
N THR A 318 8.76 -5.87 11.15
CA THR A 318 8.24 -5.24 12.38
C THR A 318 6.93 -5.90 12.78
N ASP A 319 6.77 -6.28 14.05
CA ASP A 319 5.59 -6.97 14.59
C ASP A 319 4.39 -6.02 14.78
N THR A 320 3.85 -5.53 13.66
CA THR A 320 2.70 -4.63 13.63
C THR A 320 1.93 -4.77 12.31
N GLY A 321 0.73 -4.20 12.24
CA GLY A 321 -0.09 -4.17 11.02
C GLY A 321 -0.29 -5.56 10.41
N TRP A 322 -0.12 -5.67 9.09
CA TRP A 322 -0.23 -6.94 8.36
C TRP A 322 0.82 -7.98 8.80
N TYR A 323 2.04 -7.53 9.13
CA TYR A 323 3.15 -8.41 9.51
C TYR A 323 2.89 -9.16 10.82
N ALA A 324 2.20 -8.54 11.78
CA ALA A 324 1.81 -9.20 13.02
C ALA A 324 0.89 -10.40 12.81
N GLY A 325 0.13 -10.42 11.70
CA GLY A 325 -0.74 -11.52 11.32
C GLY A 325 -0.03 -12.71 10.65
N LEU A 326 1.26 -12.59 10.32
CA LEU A 326 1.99 -13.66 9.65
C LEU A 326 2.37 -14.79 10.64
N PRO A 327 2.44 -16.05 10.20
CA PRO A 327 2.92 -17.14 11.05
C PRO A 327 4.38 -16.92 11.51
N ASP A 328 4.68 -17.22 12.76
CA ASP A 328 5.99 -16.94 13.39
C ASP A 328 7.12 -17.77 12.77
N GLU A 329 6.81 -18.91 12.16
CA GLU A 329 7.78 -19.74 11.45
C GLU A 329 8.18 -19.18 10.08
N CYS A 330 7.43 -18.22 9.53
CA CYS A 330 7.62 -17.71 8.17
C CYS A 330 8.47 -16.43 8.09
N VAL A 331 8.66 -15.73 9.22
CA VAL A 331 9.39 -14.46 9.32
C VAL A 331 10.00 -14.32 10.72
N PHE A 332 11.08 -13.53 10.83
CA PHE A 332 11.55 -13.05 12.13
C PHE A 332 10.82 -11.75 12.49
N LYS A 333 10.15 -11.70 13.64
CA LYS A 333 9.41 -10.52 14.10
C LYS A 333 10.20 -9.72 15.12
N ILE A 334 10.14 -8.40 14.98
CA ILE A 334 10.80 -7.42 15.84
C ILE A 334 9.75 -6.53 16.49
N ARG A 335 9.76 -6.41 17.82
CA ARG A 335 8.83 -5.54 18.53
C ARG A 335 9.19 -4.08 18.26
N PRO A 336 8.26 -3.22 17.82
CA PRO A 336 8.55 -1.80 17.57
C PRO A 336 9.21 -1.09 18.77
N ASP A 337 8.70 -1.35 19.98
CA ASP A 337 9.18 -0.69 21.21
C ASP A 337 10.53 -1.22 21.71
N HIS A 338 10.99 -2.36 21.20
CA HIS A 338 12.25 -3.02 21.59
C HIS A 338 13.15 -3.27 20.36
N GLU A 339 12.99 -2.47 19.31
CA GLU A 339 13.54 -2.76 17.98
C GLU A 339 15.05 -3.02 18.00
N ARG A 340 15.82 -2.18 18.71
CA ARG A 340 17.28 -2.31 18.79
C ARG A 340 17.71 -3.60 19.49
N GLU A 341 17.08 -3.96 20.59
CA GLU A 341 17.40 -5.17 21.37
C GLU A 341 17.12 -6.43 20.55
N ASP A 342 15.92 -6.49 19.95
CA ASP A 342 15.49 -7.63 19.15
C ASP A 342 16.36 -7.79 17.89
N LEU A 343 16.75 -6.68 17.24
CA LEU A 343 17.66 -6.71 16.09
C LEU A 343 19.05 -7.23 16.49
N ASP A 344 19.62 -6.76 17.60
CA ASP A 344 20.94 -7.23 18.03
C ASP A 344 20.92 -8.72 18.38
N HIS A 345 19.92 -9.18 19.13
CA HIS A 345 19.73 -10.61 19.41
C HIS A 345 19.57 -11.44 18.14
N LEU A 346 18.78 -10.96 17.17
CA LEU A 346 18.60 -11.64 15.89
C LEU A 346 19.92 -11.75 15.12
N LEU A 347 20.67 -10.66 14.99
CA LEU A 347 21.94 -10.64 14.26
C LEU A 347 22.96 -11.60 14.88
N GLN A 348 23.11 -11.57 16.22
CA GLN A 348 23.99 -12.50 16.93
C GLN A 348 23.56 -13.96 16.73
N ARG A 349 22.26 -14.24 16.81
CA ARG A 349 21.71 -15.59 16.59
C ARG A 349 21.97 -16.08 15.17
N LEU A 350 21.71 -15.27 14.14
CA LEU A 350 21.87 -15.67 12.74
C LEU A 350 23.34 -15.82 12.32
N VAL A 351 24.25 -15.08 12.95
CA VAL A 351 25.69 -15.30 12.77
C VAL A 351 26.15 -16.61 13.40
N ALA A 352 25.55 -17.03 14.52
CA ALA A 352 25.87 -18.28 15.18
C ALA A 352 25.21 -19.51 14.51
N LEU A 353 23.98 -19.35 14.01
CA LEU A 353 23.13 -20.41 13.44
C LEU A 353 22.52 -19.96 12.09
N PRO A 354 23.34 -19.78 11.05
CA PRO A 354 22.88 -19.26 9.76
C PRO A 354 21.86 -20.17 9.06
N GLU A 355 21.84 -21.47 9.36
CA GLU A 355 20.89 -22.43 8.80
C GLU A 355 19.42 -22.11 9.13
N GLN A 356 19.16 -21.34 10.20
CA GLN A 356 17.79 -20.92 10.55
C GLN A 356 17.11 -20.15 9.42
N VAL A 357 17.86 -19.37 8.64
CA VAL A 357 17.28 -18.59 7.52
C VAL A 357 16.72 -19.48 6.42
N GLN A 358 17.27 -20.69 6.24
CA GLN A 358 16.77 -21.65 5.26
C GLN A 358 15.41 -22.21 5.69
N HIS A 359 15.27 -22.53 6.98
CA HIS A 359 14.02 -23.04 7.53
C HIS A 359 12.89 -22.01 7.42
N VAL A 360 13.16 -20.76 7.85
CA VAL A 360 12.19 -19.65 7.79
C VAL A 360 11.84 -19.31 6.34
N GLY A 361 12.84 -19.21 5.45
CA GLY A 361 12.61 -18.96 4.03
C GLY A 361 11.76 -20.04 3.34
N ALA A 362 11.99 -21.32 3.66
CA ALA A 362 11.20 -22.42 3.13
C ALA A 362 9.77 -22.44 3.69
N ALA A 363 9.57 -22.07 4.96
CA ALA A 363 8.23 -21.90 5.53
C ALA A 363 7.46 -20.77 4.83
N GLY A 364 8.11 -19.61 4.65
CA GLY A 364 7.56 -18.49 3.89
C GLY A 364 7.19 -18.85 2.45
N ALA A 365 8.03 -19.61 1.74
CA ALA A 365 7.72 -20.08 0.39
C ALA A 365 6.46 -20.96 0.32
N ARG A 366 6.21 -21.82 1.33
CA ARG A 366 4.96 -22.58 1.44
C ARG A 366 3.77 -21.67 1.72
N GLN A 367 3.95 -20.67 2.58
CA GLN A 367 2.92 -19.69 2.90
C GLN A 367 2.46 -18.90 1.67
N LEU A 368 3.35 -18.64 0.71
CA LEU A 368 3.03 -17.92 -0.52
C LEU A 368 1.88 -18.56 -1.34
N ALA A 369 1.63 -19.86 -1.20
CA ALA A 369 0.58 -20.55 -1.96
C ALA A 369 -0.83 -19.97 -1.73
N ILE A 370 -1.11 -19.40 -0.55
CA ILE A 370 -2.41 -18.75 -0.26
C ILE A 370 -2.59 -17.44 -1.04
N HIS A 371 -1.49 -16.88 -1.56
CA HIS A 371 -1.46 -15.63 -2.33
C HIS A 371 -1.53 -15.88 -3.84
N ALA A 372 -1.85 -17.10 -4.29
CA ALA A 372 -1.91 -17.40 -5.72
C ALA A 372 -2.88 -16.45 -6.47
N PRO A 373 -2.45 -15.79 -7.57
CA PRO A 373 -3.30 -14.86 -8.32
C PRO A 373 -4.60 -15.49 -8.84
N GLU A 374 -4.58 -16.78 -9.18
CA GLU A 374 -5.77 -17.53 -9.59
C GLU A 374 -6.81 -17.62 -8.45
N HIS A 375 -6.38 -17.91 -7.21
CA HIS A 375 -7.29 -17.95 -6.07
C HIS A 375 -7.91 -16.57 -5.80
N TYR A 376 -7.11 -15.51 -5.93
CA TYR A 376 -7.58 -14.14 -5.79
C TYR A 376 -8.62 -13.78 -6.84
N ALA A 377 -8.33 -14.04 -8.12
CA ALA A 377 -9.25 -13.74 -9.22
C ALA A 377 -10.58 -14.49 -9.06
N ASN A 378 -10.52 -15.80 -8.77
CA ASN A 378 -11.72 -16.61 -8.50
C ASN A 378 -12.54 -16.06 -7.33
N SER A 379 -11.89 -15.73 -6.22
CA SER A 379 -12.56 -15.22 -5.02
C SER A 379 -13.19 -13.84 -5.25
N LEU A 380 -12.47 -12.94 -5.92
CA LEU A 380 -12.97 -11.60 -6.25
C LEU A 380 -14.18 -11.66 -7.19
N ILE A 381 -14.11 -12.47 -8.25
CA ILE A 381 -15.21 -12.61 -9.21
C ILE A 381 -16.43 -13.27 -8.56
N GLY A 382 -16.22 -14.29 -7.73
CA GLY A 382 -17.27 -14.93 -6.93
C GLY A 382 -17.96 -13.94 -6.00
N LEU A 383 -17.18 -13.16 -5.25
CA LEU A 383 -17.66 -12.10 -4.36
C LEU A 383 -18.50 -11.05 -5.12
N CYS A 384 -17.95 -10.49 -6.20
CA CYS A 384 -18.65 -9.49 -7.01
C CYS A 384 -19.94 -10.06 -7.62
N THR A 385 -19.91 -11.33 -8.01
CA THR A 385 -21.09 -11.98 -8.59
C THR A 385 -22.20 -12.18 -7.56
N ALA A 386 -21.83 -12.56 -6.33
CA ALA A 386 -22.75 -12.79 -5.23
C ALA A 386 -23.34 -11.50 -4.66
N GLU A 387 -22.51 -10.47 -4.43
CA GLU A 387 -22.91 -9.35 -3.57
C GLU A 387 -23.12 -8.01 -4.26
N ARG A 388 -22.69 -7.81 -5.52
CA ARG A 388 -22.75 -6.47 -6.16
C ARG A 388 -24.13 -5.83 -6.16
N GLN A 389 -25.20 -6.63 -6.24
CA GLN A 389 -26.57 -6.13 -6.21
C GLN A 389 -26.92 -5.56 -4.83
N GLU A 390 -26.53 -6.25 -3.76
CA GLU A 390 -26.72 -5.78 -2.39
C GLU A 390 -25.91 -4.50 -2.14
N TRP A 391 -24.66 -4.44 -2.61
CA TRP A 391 -23.83 -3.24 -2.47
C TRP A 391 -24.49 -2.02 -3.12
N HIS A 392 -25.04 -2.17 -4.34
CA HIS A 392 -25.78 -1.11 -5.01
C HIS A 392 -27.03 -0.67 -4.24
N LEU A 393 -27.81 -1.62 -3.70
CA LEU A 393 -29.00 -1.29 -2.91
C LEU A 393 -28.64 -0.51 -1.64
N ARG A 394 -27.60 -0.94 -0.92
CA ARG A 394 -27.08 -0.24 0.26
C ARG A 394 -26.60 1.16 -0.09
N TRP A 395 -25.85 1.30 -1.18
CA TRP A 395 -25.38 2.60 -1.66
C TRP A 395 -26.55 3.53 -2.00
N LEU A 396 -27.53 3.06 -2.77
CA LEU A 396 -28.73 3.85 -3.11
C LEU A 396 -29.49 4.31 -1.86
N ALA A 397 -29.70 3.41 -0.89
CA ALA A 397 -30.34 3.75 0.38
C ALA A 397 -29.54 4.83 1.14
N GLY A 398 -28.22 4.71 1.18
CA GLY A 398 -27.33 5.71 1.76
C GLY A 398 -27.40 7.07 1.06
N GLN A 399 -27.45 7.10 -0.28
CA GLN A 399 -27.61 8.34 -1.05
C GLN A 399 -28.96 9.00 -0.79
N MET A 400 -30.04 8.22 -0.75
CA MET A 400 -31.38 8.73 -0.42
C MET A 400 -31.42 9.33 0.99
N ALA A 401 -30.84 8.64 1.97
CA ALA A 401 -30.77 9.13 3.36
C ALA A 401 -29.98 10.44 3.46
N ARG A 402 -28.81 10.52 2.80
CA ARG A 402 -27.99 11.75 2.75
C ARG A 402 -28.75 12.91 2.10
N ARG A 403 -29.42 12.65 0.98
CA ARG A 403 -30.21 13.67 0.27
C ARG A 403 -31.38 14.17 1.11
N ALA A 404 -32.11 13.26 1.76
CA ALA A 404 -33.22 13.62 2.65
C ALA A 404 -32.73 14.45 3.85
N GLY A 405 -31.62 14.04 4.47
CA GLY A 405 -30.99 14.79 5.57
C GLY A 405 -30.58 16.20 5.17
N ALA A 406 -29.94 16.36 4.01
CA ALA A 406 -29.54 17.68 3.49
C ALA A 406 -30.76 18.58 3.24
N LEU A 407 -31.80 18.08 2.57
CA LEU A 407 -33.03 18.84 2.32
C LEU A 407 -33.72 19.28 3.62
N MET A 408 -33.69 18.44 4.67
CA MET A 408 -34.24 18.80 5.98
C MET A 408 -33.39 19.83 6.72
N ALA A 409 -32.07 19.75 6.62
CA ALA A 409 -31.17 20.76 7.20
C ALA A 409 -31.40 22.13 6.56
N ASP A 410 -31.55 22.19 5.23
CA ASP A 410 -31.88 23.43 4.50
C ASP A 410 -33.24 23.97 4.94
N PHE A 411 -34.25 23.10 5.01
CA PHE A 411 -35.60 23.47 5.47
C PHE A 411 -35.61 24.05 6.89
N ILE A 412 -34.89 23.42 7.83
CA ILE A 412 -34.83 23.86 9.24
C ILE A 412 -34.02 25.16 9.39
N SER A 413 -32.93 25.32 8.62
CA SER A 413 -32.07 26.50 8.70
C SER A 413 -32.65 27.74 8.03
N GLY A 414 -33.80 27.63 7.34
CA GLY A 414 -34.44 28.75 6.66
C GLY A 414 -33.69 29.23 5.42
N GLN A 415 -32.67 28.48 4.96
CA GLN A 415 -32.02 28.73 3.69
C GLN A 415 -32.91 28.15 2.58
N ALA A 416 -33.30 28.99 1.61
CA ALA A 416 -34.11 28.52 0.49
C ALA A 416 -33.43 27.33 -0.20
N LEU A 417 -34.23 26.33 -0.60
CA LEU A 417 -33.82 25.14 -1.36
C LEU A 417 -33.10 25.56 -2.66
N VAL A 418 -31.80 25.81 -2.58
CA VAL A 418 -30.92 25.88 -3.74
C VAL A 418 -30.26 24.52 -3.84
N PRO A 419 -30.57 23.70 -4.85
CA PRO A 419 -29.90 22.42 -5.02
C PRO A 419 -28.42 22.67 -5.31
N ARG A 420 -27.56 22.61 -4.30
CA ARG A 420 -26.11 22.51 -4.52
C ARG A 420 -25.79 21.08 -4.94
N ALA A 421 -25.33 20.93 -6.17
CA ALA A 421 -24.72 19.68 -6.62
C ALA A 421 -23.38 19.53 -5.89
N VAL A 422 -23.07 18.30 -5.46
CA VAL A 422 -21.80 17.97 -4.76
C VAL A 422 -20.56 18.29 -5.63
N GLY A 423 -20.73 18.55 -6.93
CA GLY A 423 -19.69 19.02 -7.84
C GLY A 423 -19.17 20.45 -7.56
N ASP A 424 -19.93 21.29 -6.85
CA ASP A 424 -19.56 22.70 -6.65
C ASP A 424 -18.53 22.93 -5.53
N LEU A 425 -18.05 21.88 -4.86
CA LEU A 425 -16.94 21.96 -3.90
C LEU A 425 -15.56 21.79 -4.56
N PHE A 426 -15.50 21.43 -5.84
CA PHE A 426 -14.26 21.24 -6.60
C PHE A 426 -14.10 22.18 -7.80
N THR A 427 -14.99 23.16 -7.96
CA THR A 427 -14.90 24.21 -8.98
C THR A 427 -15.04 25.59 -8.35
N SER A 428 -14.03 25.99 -7.57
CA SER A 428 -13.62 27.40 -7.41
C SER A 428 -12.21 27.48 -6.84
#